data_AF-A0A485PBC9-F1
#
_entry.id   AF-A0A485PBC9-F1
#
_cell.length_a   1.000
_cell.length_b   1.000
_cell.length_c   1.000
_cell.angle_alpha   90.00
_cell.angle_beta   90.00
_cell.angle_gamma   90.00
#
_symmetry.space_group_name_H-M   'P 1'
#
loop_
_entity.id
_entity.type
_entity.pdbx_description
1 polymer ?
#
loop_
_entity_poly.entity_id
_entity_poly.type
_entity_poly.pdbx_seq_one_letter_code
_entity_poly.pdbx_strand_id
1 'polypeptide(L)' 'MALPLLPGNSFNRNVEKEKFHKSQHWGFCNNVRMLVSEDKPGIGGELLPGQKMKPKYSDFPKGMGSTVPSWIAFDKQ' A
#
# COMPACT_ATOMS: atom_id res chain seq x y z
N MET A 1 -11.55 0.26 -27.91
CA MET A 1 -10.40 -0.27 -28.68
C MET A 1 -9.13 0.11 -27.95
N ALA A 2 -8.22 -0.83 -27.71
CA ALA A 2 -6.92 -0.54 -27.10
C ALA A 2 -5.88 -0.32 -28.20
N LEU A 3 -5.01 0.67 -28.03
CA LEU A 3 -3.95 0.95 -29.00
C LEU A 3 -2.83 -0.12 -28.88
N PRO A 4 -2.17 -0.50 -29.99
CA PRO A 4 -1.11 -1.51 -29.97
C PRO A 4 0.15 -1.00 -29.23
N LEU A 5 0.84 -1.89 -28.50
CA LEU A 5 2.06 -1.57 -27.73
C LEU A 5 3.30 -1.48 -28.65
N LEU A 6 3.29 -0.54 -29.59
CA LEU A 6 4.41 -0.24 -30.48
C LEU A 6 5.36 0.78 -29.86
N PRO A 7 6.67 0.75 -30.20
CA PRO A 7 7.60 1.82 -29.85
C PRO A 7 7.04 3.17 -30.33
N GLY A 8 6.83 4.11 -29.41
CA GLY A 8 6.21 5.43 -29.67
C GLY A 8 4.76 5.56 -29.21
N ASN A 9 4.02 4.46 -29.03
CA ASN A 9 2.69 4.47 -28.45
C ASN A 9 2.71 4.08 -26.96
N SER A 10 3.55 4.77 -26.19
CA SER A 10 3.67 4.58 -24.75
C SER A 10 3.67 5.93 -24.04
N PHE A 11 2.72 6.11 -23.12
CA PHE A 11 2.68 7.29 -22.26
C PHE A 11 3.61 7.08 -21.07
N ASN A 12 4.68 7.87 -20.98
CA ASN A 12 5.56 7.84 -19.82
C ASN A 12 4.85 8.51 -18.62
N ARG A 13 4.39 7.70 -17.68
CA ARG A 13 3.71 8.18 -16.46
C ARG A 13 4.67 8.75 -15.40
N ASN A 14 5.99 8.67 -15.63
CA ASN A 14 6.99 9.10 -14.66
C ASN A 14 7.51 10.52 -14.91
N VAL A 15 7.03 11.19 -15.97
CA VAL A 15 7.30 12.62 -16.19
C VAL A 15 6.73 13.37 -14.98
N GLU A 16 7.55 14.21 -14.32
CA GLU A 16 7.24 14.93 -13.06
C GLU A 16 7.21 14.12 -11.76
N LYS A 17 7.51 12.82 -11.77
CA LYS A 17 7.64 12.08 -10.49
C LYS A 17 8.93 12.47 -9.76
N GLU A 18 8.81 12.66 -8.45
CA GLU A 18 9.94 12.95 -7.56
C GLU A 18 10.35 11.74 -6.70
N LYS A 19 9.44 10.80 -6.46
CA LYS A 19 9.66 9.67 -5.55
C LYS A 19 9.92 8.39 -6.33
N PHE A 20 11.13 7.84 -6.19
CA PHE A 20 11.56 6.59 -6.85
C PHE A 20 12.07 5.53 -5.87
N HIS A 21 11.64 5.61 -4.61
CA HIS A 21 11.98 4.61 -3.59
C HIS A 21 11.55 3.21 -4.05
N LYS A 22 12.45 2.24 -3.92
CA LYS A 22 12.17 0.84 -4.28
C LYS A 22 11.17 0.22 -3.30
N SER A 23 10.25 -0.58 -3.83
CA SER A 23 9.15 -1.18 -3.07
C SER A 23 9.53 -2.33 -2.13
N GLN A 24 10.76 -2.86 -2.18
CA GLN A 24 11.22 -3.98 -1.35
C GLN A 24 10.25 -5.18 -1.29
N HIS A 25 9.59 -5.53 -2.40
CA HIS A 25 8.70 -6.72 -2.46
C HIS A 25 9.44 -8.03 -2.20
N TRP A 26 10.68 -8.10 -2.68
CA TRP A 26 11.56 -9.25 -2.51
C TRP A 26 12.43 -9.05 -1.28
N GLY A 27 12.50 -10.09 -0.47
CA GLY A 27 13.30 -10.10 0.75
C GLY A 27 13.70 -11.52 1.11
N PHE A 28 14.21 -11.68 2.33
CA PHE A 28 14.55 -12.98 2.87
C PHE A 28 13.53 -13.40 3.93
N CYS A 29 13.08 -14.64 3.87
CA CYS A 29 12.39 -15.32 4.95
C CYS A 29 13.15 -16.61 5.24
N ASN A 30 13.66 -16.78 6.45
CA ASN A 30 14.46 -17.95 6.83
C ASN A 30 15.62 -18.23 5.85
N ASN A 31 16.39 -17.20 5.48
CA ASN A 31 17.47 -17.25 4.49
C ASN A 31 17.07 -17.60 3.05
N VAL A 32 15.78 -17.76 2.76
CA VAL A 32 15.27 -17.98 1.41
C VAL A 32 14.84 -16.65 0.81
N ARG A 33 15.32 -16.34 -0.40
CA ARG A 33 14.84 -15.18 -1.18
C ARG A 33 13.43 -15.48 -1.69
N MET A 34 12.46 -14.68 -1.27
CA MET A 34 11.08 -14.86 -1.71
C MET A 34 10.35 -13.51 -1.80
N LEU A 35 9.16 -13.55 -2.38
CA LEU A 35 8.22 -12.44 -2.32
C LEU A 35 7.70 -12.36 -0.88
N VAL A 36 8.14 -11.35 -0.13
CA VAL A 36 7.81 -11.22 1.31
C VAL A 36 6.57 -10.36 1.51
N SER A 37 6.17 -9.56 0.51
CA SER A 37 4.98 -8.72 0.63
C SER A 37 4.34 -8.40 -0.71
N GLU A 38 3.13 -8.94 -0.89
CA GLU A 38 2.23 -8.62 -2.00
C GLU A 38 1.54 -7.26 -1.79
N ASP A 39 1.38 -6.84 -0.53
CA ASP A 39 0.67 -5.61 -0.16
C ASP A 39 1.55 -4.36 -0.18
N LYS A 40 2.87 -4.50 -0.38
CA LYS A 40 3.73 -3.32 -0.50
C LYS A 40 3.32 -2.53 -1.75
N PRO A 41 3.30 -1.19 -1.69
CA PRO A 41 3.09 -0.40 -2.89
C PRO A 41 4.32 -0.52 -3.80
N GLY A 42 4.15 -0.21 -5.08
CA GLY A 42 5.20 -0.13 -6.08
C GLY A 42 6.18 1.02 -5.86
N ILE A 43 6.97 1.33 -6.90
CA ILE A 43 8.00 2.36 -6.85
C ILE A 43 7.39 3.71 -6.46
N GLY A 44 8.05 4.42 -5.54
CA GLY A 44 7.56 5.72 -5.06
C GLY A 44 6.35 5.65 -4.14
N GLY A 45 5.87 4.45 -3.79
CA GLY A 45 4.69 4.26 -2.95
C GLY A 45 3.36 4.21 -3.72
N GLU A 46 3.41 4.11 -5.05
CA GLU A 46 2.21 3.98 -5.88
C GLU A 46 1.57 2.59 -5.78
N LEU A 47 0.26 2.52 -5.72
CA LEU A 47 -0.45 1.24 -5.72
C LEU A 47 -0.32 0.56 -7.08
N LEU A 48 -0.09 -0.76 -7.06
CA LEU A 48 -0.09 -1.57 -8.28
C LEU A 48 -1.52 -1.74 -8.80
N PRO A 49 -1.71 -1.98 -10.11
CA PRO A 49 -3.02 -2.28 -10.67
C PRO A 49 -3.70 -3.43 -9.93
N GLY A 50 -4.94 -3.21 -9.46
CA GLY A 50 -5.72 -4.21 -8.73
C GLY A 50 -5.42 -4.29 -7.22
N GLN A 51 -4.43 -3.57 -6.72
CA GLN A 51 -4.11 -3.55 -5.30
C GLN A 51 -5.11 -2.68 -4.52
N LYS A 52 -5.70 -3.25 -3.46
CA LYS A 52 -6.55 -2.49 -2.54
C LYS A 52 -5.67 -1.86 -1.47
N MET A 53 -5.88 -0.58 -1.18
CA MET A 53 -5.19 0.09 -0.10
C MET A 53 -5.66 -0.51 1.23
N LYS A 54 -4.73 -1.14 1.97
CA LYS A 54 -5.01 -1.52 3.36
C LYS A 54 -5.14 -0.22 4.18
N PRO A 55 -6.19 -0.09 5.02
CA PRO A 55 -6.29 1.03 5.94
C PRO A 55 -5.02 1.12 6.78
N LYS A 56 -4.44 2.33 6.90
CA LYS A 56 -3.25 2.57 7.73
C LYS A 56 -3.53 2.35 9.22
N TYR A 57 -4.80 2.42 9.62
CA TYR A 57 -5.26 2.24 10.97
C TYR A 57 -6.36 1.18 10.98
N SER A 58 -6.32 0.29 11.98
CA SER A 58 -7.47 -0.53 12.30
C SER A 58 -8.56 0.38 12.83
N ASP A 59 -9.68 0.49 12.12
CA ASP A 59 -10.85 1.19 12.65
C ASP A 59 -11.40 0.42 13.84
N PHE A 60 -11.65 1.13 14.95
CA PHE A 60 -12.33 0.53 16.09
C PHE A 60 -13.77 0.13 15.66
N PRO A 61 -14.20 -1.12 15.89
CA PRO A 61 -15.50 -1.59 15.44
C PRO A 61 -16.60 -0.76 16.09
N LYS A 62 -17.49 -0.18 15.27
CA LYS A 62 -18.72 0.46 15.73
C LYS A 62 -19.75 -0.64 16.08
N GLY A 63 -19.51 -1.36 17.18
CA GLY A 63 -20.40 -2.40 17.71
C GLY A 63 -21.31 -1.89 18.83
N MET A 64 -22.25 -2.73 19.28
CA MET A 64 -23.13 -2.46 20.42
C MET A 64 -22.29 -2.48 21.72
N GLY A 65 -21.85 -1.30 22.16
CA GLY A 65 -20.95 -1.09 23.30
C GLY A 65 -20.36 0.33 23.28
N SER A 66 -19.49 0.66 24.25
CA SER A 66 -18.84 1.98 24.36
C SER A 66 -18.28 2.47 23.02
N THR A 67 -18.68 3.67 22.61
CA THR A 67 -18.31 4.32 21.35
C THR A 67 -16.81 4.64 21.25
N VAL A 68 -16.09 4.50 22.36
CA VAL A 68 -14.65 4.79 22.49
C VAL A 68 -13.97 3.70 23.34
N PRO A 69 -12.72 3.31 23.01
CA PRO A 69 -11.93 2.41 23.82
C PRO A 69 -11.74 2.90 25.26
N SER A 70 -11.67 2.00 26.24
CA SER A 70 -11.52 2.35 27.66
C SER A 70 -10.27 3.17 27.97
N TRP A 71 -9.15 2.92 27.28
CA TRP A 71 -7.92 3.70 27.44
C TRP A 71 -8.05 5.15 26.95
N ILE A 72 -9.01 5.44 26.06
CA ILE A 72 -9.39 6.81 25.69
C ILE A 72 -10.40 7.38 26.69
N ALA A 73 -11.37 6.56 27.13
CA ALA A 73 -12.42 7.00 28.05
C ALA A 73 -11.88 7.43 29.43
N PHE A 74 -10.76 6.86 29.87
CA PHE A 74 -10.18 7.08 31.19
C PHE A 74 -8.79 7.74 31.17
N ASP A 75 -8.37 8.32 30.04
CA ASP A 75 -7.03 8.92 29.87
C ASP A 75 -6.72 10.05 30.89
N LYS A 76 -7.74 10.64 31.50
CA LYS A 76 -7.62 11.83 32.37
C LYS A 76 -8.24 11.67 33.77
N GLN A 77 -8.48 10.45 34.22
CA GLN A 77 -8.97 10.20 35.58
C GLN A 77 -7.84 10.04 36.60
#